data_AF-A0A1B9S807-F1
#
_entry.id   AF-A0A1B9S807-F1
#
_cell.length_a   1.000
_cell.length_b   1.000
_cell.length_c   1.000
_cell.angle_alpha   90.00
_cell.angle_beta   90.00
_cell.angle_gamma   90.00
#
_symmetry.space_group_name_H-M   'P 1'
#
loop_
_entity.id
_entity.type
_entity.pdbx_description
1 polymer ?
#
loop_
_entity_poly.entity_id
_entity_poly.type
_entity_poly.pdbx_seq_one_letter_code
_entity_poly.pdbx_strand_id
1 'polypeptide(L)' 'MRYWEACEAQVTADEAIEECRIHEVAAAVRGDDKALVDEATGEVIADADEEGEYYSADILGYLRY' A
#
# COMPACT_ATOMS: atom_id res chain seq x y z
N MET A 1 -8.33 2.55 -18.19
CA MET A 1 -8.25 1.51 -17.14
C MET A 1 -6.95 1.75 -16.42
N ARG A 2 -7.01 2.38 -15.24
CA ARG A 2 -5.81 2.51 -14.40
C ARG A 2 -5.51 1.11 -13.90
N TYR A 3 -4.27 0.66 -14.07
CA TYR A 3 -3.79 -0.69 -13.77
C TYR A 3 -4.22 -1.22 -12.37
N TRP A 4 -4.47 -0.29 -11.44
CA TRP A 4 -4.90 -0.47 -10.06
C TRP A 4 -6.35 -0.88 -9.82
N GLU A 5 -7.29 -0.64 -10.74
CA GLU A 5 -8.70 -1.08 -10.59
C GLU A 5 -8.85 -2.60 -10.69
N ALA A 6 -7.79 -3.32 -11.08
CA ALA A 6 -7.72 -4.75 -10.86
C ALA A 6 -7.48 -4.99 -9.37
N CYS A 7 -8.55 -5.29 -8.63
CA CYS A 7 -8.57 -5.69 -7.21
C CYS A 7 -7.68 -6.92 -6.87
N GLU A 8 -6.92 -7.42 -7.84
CA GLU A 8 -6.04 -8.59 -7.75
C GLU A 8 -4.59 -8.27 -8.20
N ALA A 9 -4.29 -7.00 -8.52
CA ALA A 9 -2.92 -6.62 -8.89
C ALA A 9 -2.03 -6.54 -7.65
N GLN A 10 -0.94 -7.30 -7.67
CA GLN A 10 0.19 -7.07 -6.79
C GLN A 10 0.91 -5.81 -7.25
N VAL A 11 1.27 -4.96 -6.29
CA VAL A 11 1.94 -3.69 -6.54
C VAL A 11 3.18 -3.56 -5.68
N THR A 12 4.17 -2.83 -6.16
CA THR A 12 5.41 -2.63 -5.40
C THR A 12 5.22 -1.59 -4.28
N ALA A 13 6.16 -1.56 -3.33
CA ALA A 13 6.18 -0.55 -2.26
C ALA A 13 6.17 0.88 -2.80
N ASP A 14 7.00 1.15 -3.80
CA ASP A 14 7.14 2.48 -4.40
C ASP A 14 5.82 2.94 -5.03
N GLU A 15 5.16 2.02 -5.75
CA GLU A 15 3.84 2.23 -6.36
C GLU A 15 2.76 2.51 -5.31
N ALA A 16 2.73 1.73 -4.24
CA ALA A 16 1.78 1.92 -3.15
C ALA A 16 1.99 3.25 -2.42
N ILE A 17 3.25 3.61 -2.15
CA ILE A 17 3.62 4.88 -1.50
C ILE A 17 3.26 6.07 -2.39
N GLU A 18 3.48 5.96 -3.71
CA GLU A 18 3.11 7.01 -4.65
C GLU A 18 1.59 7.23 -4.67
N GLU A 19 0.80 6.16 -4.72
CA GLU A 19 -0.66 6.27 -4.67
C GLU A 19 -1.12 6.85 -3.33
N CYS A 20 -0.61 6.35 -2.18
CA CYS A 20 -0.91 6.94 -0.87
C CYS A 20 -0.58 8.44 -0.82
N ARG A 21 0.54 8.87 -1.41
CA ARG A 21 0.92 10.29 -1.48
C ARG A 21 -0.09 11.12 -2.27
N ILE A 22 -0.67 10.58 -3.34
CA ILE A 22 -1.72 11.26 -4.13
C ILE A 22 -2.96 11.52 -3.27
N HIS A 23 -3.26 10.63 -2.33
CA HIS A 23 -4.39 10.74 -1.38
C HIS A 23 -4.01 11.39 -0.05
N GLU A 24 -2.87 12.10 0.01
CA GLU A 24 -2.39 12.78 1.21
C GLU A 24 -2.12 11.84 2.41
N VAL A 25 -1.89 10.55 2.16
CA VAL A 25 -1.48 9.54 3.14
C VAL A 25 0.03 9.35 3.11
N ALA A 26 0.68 9.49 4.27
CA ALA A 26 2.12 9.30 4.40
C ALA A 26 2.42 7.82 4.65
N ALA A 27 2.61 7.04 3.58
CA ALA A 27 2.94 5.62 3.70
C ALA A 27 4.46 5.37 3.67
N ALA A 28 4.94 4.41 4.47
CA ALA A 28 6.31 3.93 4.47
C ALA A 28 6.38 2.42 4.73
N VAL A 29 7.46 1.79 4.27
CA VAL A 29 7.72 0.37 4.54
C VAL A 29 8.37 0.20 5.91
N ARG A 30 7.76 -0.60 6.77
CA ARG A 30 8.34 -1.00 8.05
C ARG A 30 9.45 -2.03 7.81
N GLY A 31 10.65 -1.76 8.33
CA GLY A 31 11.83 -2.57 8.05
C GLY A 31 11.83 -3.99 8.62
N ASP A 32 11.01 -4.29 9.63
CA ASP A 32 10.96 -5.60 10.30
C ASP A 32 10.20 -6.66 9.49
N ASP A 33 9.00 -6.31 9.01
CA ASP A 33 8.04 -7.20 8.34
C ASP A 33 7.76 -6.79 6.89
N LYS A 34 8.37 -5.70 6.42
CA LYS A 34 8.07 -5.04 5.15
C LYS A 34 6.59 -4.62 5.03
N ALA A 35 5.86 -4.47 6.13
CA ALA A 35 4.49 -3.99 6.06
C ALA A 35 4.46 -2.52 5.60
N LEU A 36 3.51 -2.17 4.75
CA LEU A 36 3.22 -0.78 4.41
C LEU A 36 2.42 -0.18 5.56
N VAL A 37 2.96 0.86 6.17
CA VAL A 37 2.36 1.53 7.32
C VAL A 37 2.17 3.01 7.04
N ASP A 38 1.12 3.57 7.59
CA ASP A 38 0.89 5.01 7.63
C ASP A 38 1.81 5.60 8.71
N GLU A 39 2.75 6.46 8.33
CA GLU A 39 3.67 7.15 9.24
C GLU A 39 2.95 8.21 10.10
N ALA A 40 1.83 8.74 9.64
CA ALA A 40 1.08 9.77 10.36
C ALA A 40 0.25 9.16 11.50
N THR A 41 -0.33 7.97 11.29
CA THR A 41 -1.21 7.29 12.27
C THR A 41 -0.54 6.11 12.96
N GLY A 42 0.46 5.49 12.33
CA GLY A 42 1.07 4.23 12.74
C GLY A 42 0.26 2.99 12.36
N GLU A 43 -0.82 3.15 11.58
CA GLU A 43 -1.68 2.04 11.15
C GLU A 43 -1.03 1.23 10.03
N VAL A 44 -1.31 -0.08 9.99
CA VAL A 44 -0.87 -0.95 8.90
C VAL A 44 -1.85 -0.81 7.75
N ILE A 45 -1.34 -0.43 6.58
CA ILE A 45 -2.09 -0.27 5.35
C ILE A 45 -2.21 -1.61 4.63
N ALA A 46 -1.08 -2.31 4.44
CA ALA A 46 -1.04 -3.60 3.76
C ALA A 46 0.19 -4.41 4.21
N ASP A 47 0.04 -5.72 4.27
CA ASP A 47 1.15 -6.64 4.50
C ASP A 47 1.85 -6.96 3.17
N ALA A 48 3.18 -7.03 3.20
CA ALA A 48 3.94 -7.51 2.07
C ALA A 48 3.89 -9.03 1.98
N ASP A 49 3.84 -9.56 0.77
CA ASP A 49 4.04 -10.99 0.52
C ASP A 49 5.52 -11.40 0.60
N GLU A 50 5.80 -12.68 0.31
CA GLU A 50 7.17 -13.23 0.34
C GLU A 50 8.12 -12.53 -0.64
N GLU A 51 7.60 -11.96 -1.73
CA GLU A 51 8.36 -11.25 -2.75
C GLU A 51 8.50 -9.75 -2.45
N GLY A 52 7.76 -9.23 -1.46
CA GLY A 52 7.76 -7.83 -1.06
C GLY A 52 6.74 -6.96 -1.81
N GLU A 53 5.75 -7.59 -2.42
CA GLU A 53 4.64 -6.94 -3.12
C GLU A 53 3.41 -6.84 -2.20
N TYR A 54 2.51 -5.92 -2.51
CA TYR A 54 1.31 -5.61 -1.73
C TYR A 54 0.06 -5.84 -2.56
N TYR A 55 -1.01 -6.29 -1.91
CA TYR A 55 -2.30 -6.38 -2.55
C TYR A 55 -2.92 -4.99 -2.68
N SER A 56 -3.21 -4.58 -3.93
CA SER A 56 -3.87 -3.30 -4.22
C SER A 56 -5.20 -3.15 -3.48
N ALA A 57 -5.93 -4.26 -3.27
CA ALA A 57 -7.21 -4.27 -2.56
C ALA A 57 -7.10 -3.78 -1.10
N ASP A 58 -6.03 -4.12 -0.39
CA ASP A 58 -5.82 -3.70 1.00
C ASP A 58 -5.56 -2.20 1.08
N ILE A 59 -4.72 -1.68 0.17
CA ILE A 59 -4.40 -0.26 0.05
C ILE A 59 -5.66 0.54 -0.31
N LEU A 60 -6.41 0.11 -1.32
CA LEU A 60 -7.67 0.76 -1.72
C LEU A 60 -8.72 0.70 -0.60
N GLY A 61 -8.78 -0.42 0.13
CA GLY A 61 -9.65 -0.58 1.29
C GLY A 61 -9.31 0.42 2.41
N TYR A 62 -8.02 0.64 2.68
CA TYR A 62 -7.57 1.67 3.63
C TYR A 62 -7.92 3.08 3.16
N LEU A 63 -7.70 3.38 1.88
CA LEU A 63 -8.02 4.66 1.24
C LEU A 63 -9.54 4.90 1.10
N ARG A 64 -10.37 3.90 1.40
CA ARG A 64 -11.85 3.92 1.30
C ARG A 64 -12.37 4.20 -0.11
N TYR A 65 -11.70 3.61 -1.10
CA TYR A 65 -12.10 3.68 -2.50
C TYR A 65 -13.17 2.64 -2.87
#